data_AF-A0A2N7Q7Q2-F1
#
_entry.id   AF-A0A2N7Q7Q2-F1
#
_cell.length_a   1.000
_cell.length_b   1.000
_cell.length_c   1.000
_cell.angle_alpha   90.00
_cell.angle_beta   90.00
_cell.angle_gamma   90.00
#
_symmetry.space_group_name_H-M   'P 1'
#
loop_
_entity.id
_entity.type
_entity.pdbx_description
1 polymer ?
#
loop_
_entity_poly.entity_id
_entity_poly.type
_entity_poly.pdbx_seq_one_letter_code
_entity_poly.pdbx_strand_id
1 'polypeptide(L)'
;MRNKNLWLLGLVFGMILAYAACSSSPEKMLLDKYFHAVAMNDNQTMAAMAVEPLAIEALTYQVISVSPEKVEPAILPELNKKEAEAKKKMEDHVGPVVEAKDALDAAKDELDNARTAGARAALKKKVEQLQAKYDEEYNAHRDLQASYSQAKEAAAKEEEITLFSLGVKNLPTVRDMNGEVHSKNVVISVKTKSGALKKYNVIFKRYVLKDEAGRPYNGQWKIVKFEPVS
;
A
#
# COMPACT_ATOMS: atom_id res chain seq x y z
N MET A 1 43.36 6.39 -45.22
CA MET A 1 42.58 5.31 -44.55
C MET A 1 42.35 5.67 -43.10
N ARG A 2 41.36 6.49 -42.81
CA ARG A 2 40.98 6.96 -41.47
C ARG A 2 39.50 7.30 -41.60
N ASN A 3 38.66 6.97 -40.63
CA ASN A 3 37.23 7.35 -40.48
C ASN A 3 36.23 6.19 -40.39
N LYS A 4 36.58 4.92 -40.70
CA LYS A 4 35.65 3.79 -40.49
C LYS A 4 35.80 3.09 -39.12
N ASN A 5 36.96 3.21 -38.47
CA ASN A 5 37.22 2.60 -37.15
C ASN A 5 36.80 3.48 -35.95
N LEU A 6 36.49 4.77 -36.16
CA LEU A 6 36.04 5.65 -35.07
C LEU A 6 34.59 5.38 -34.65
N TRP A 7 33.76 4.91 -35.57
CA TRP A 7 32.33 4.69 -35.32
C TRP A 7 32.09 3.46 -34.44
N LEU A 8 32.89 2.40 -34.66
CA LEU A 8 32.89 1.19 -33.82
C LEU A 8 33.39 1.45 -32.40
N LEU A 9 34.40 2.32 -32.24
CA LEU A 9 34.88 2.75 -30.91
C LEU A 9 33.83 3.60 -30.17
N GLY A 10 33.11 4.49 -30.86
CA GLY A 10 32.03 5.29 -30.26
C GLY A 10 30.83 4.46 -29.82
N LEU A 11 30.48 3.40 -30.56
CA LEU A 11 29.34 2.53 -30.25
C LEU A 11 29.65 1.62 -29.04
N VAL A 12 30.89 1.14 -28.93
CA VAL A 12 31.36 0.39 -27.75
C VAL A 12 31.48 1.30 -26.52
N PHE A 13 31.97 2.54 -26.67
CA PHE A 13 32.08 3.49 -25.55
C PHE A 13 30.71 4.01 -25.08
N GLY A 14 29.74 4.19 -25.99
CA GLY A 14 28.35 4.52 -25.66
C GLY A 14 27.62 3.39 -24.92
N MET A 15 27.92 2.13 -25.24
CA MET A 15 27.35 0.97 -24.54
C MET A 15 27.99 0.75 -23.15
N ILE A 16 29.25 1.14 -22.97
CA ILE A 16 29.93 1.12 -21.65
C ILE A 16 29.43 2.26 -20.74
N LEU A 17 29.09 3.44 -21.29
CA LEU A 17 28.50 4.55 -20.53
C LEU A 17 27.07 4.28 -20.03
N ALA A 18 26.31 3.41 -20.71
CA ALA A 18 25.00 2.94 -20.21
C ALA A 18 25.15 1.95 -19.03
N TYR A 19 26.26 1.20 -18.97
CA TYR A 19 26.58 0.31 -17.84
C TYR A 19 27.28 1.04 -16.68
N ALA A 20 27.93 2.17 -16.97
CA ALA A 20 28.62 3.03 -16.01
C ALA A 20 27.72 4.15 -15.42
N ALA A 21 26.40 4.07 -15.59
CA ALA A 21 25.45 4.75 -14.70
C ALA A 21 25.51 4.07 -13.31
N CYS A 22 26.61 4.34 -12.60
CA CYS A 22 26.92 4.15 -11.20
C CYS A 22 25.86 3.41 -10.37
N SER A 23 25.89 2.08 -10.44
CA SER A 23 25.28 1.21 -9.44
C SER A 23 26.02 1.38 -8.11
N SER A 24 25.65 2.38 -7.30
CA SER A 24 25.60 2.06 -5.88
C SER A 24 24.65 0.87 -5.78
N SER A 25 25.05 -0.19 -5.09
CA SER A 25 24.17 -1.32 -4.78
C SER A 25 23.57 -1.04 -3.39
N PRO A 26 22.58 -0.12 -3.29
CA PRO A 26 22.00 0.26 -2.00
C PRO A 26 21.40 -0.96 -1.30
N GLU A 27 21.01 -1.98 -2.07
CA GLU A 27 20.44 -3.22 -1.58
C GLU A 27 21.44 -3.96 -0.70
N LYS A 28 22.67 -4.15 -1.18
CA LYS A 28 23.71 -4.87 -0.44
C LYS A 28 24.05 -4.15 0.86
N MET A 29 24.28 -2.84 0.78
CA MET A 29 24.62 -2.05 1.97
C MET A 29 23.49 -2.04 3.02
N LEU A 30 22.24 -1.94 2.57
CA LEU A 30 21.09 -1.94 3.48
C LEU A 30 20.86 -3.33 4.10
N LEU A 31 21.00 -4.40 3.31
CA LEU A 31 20.91 -5.78 3.81
C LEU A 31 22.05 -6.11 4.78
N ASP A 32 23.28 -5.69 4.49
CA ASP A 32 24.43 -5.90 5.39
C ASP A 32 24.17 -5.27 6.76
N LYS A 33 23.70 -4.01 6.78
CA LYS A 33 23.33 -3.32 8.02
C LYS A 33 22.15 -4.00 8.72
N TYR A 34 21.13 -4.40 7.96
CA TYR A 34 19.96 -5.09 8.49
C TYR A 34 20.32 -6.41 9.16
N PHE A 35 21.05 -7.29 8.49
CA PHE A 35 21.45 -8.57 9.05
C PHE A 35 22.49 -8.44 10.17
N HIS A 36 23.27 -7.37 10.18
CA HIS A 36 24.10 -7.04 11.34
C HIS A 36 23.24 -6.70 12.57
N ALA A 37 22.20 -5.87 12.41
CA ALA A 37 21.25 -5.55 13.47
C ALA A 37 20.47 -6.79 13.95
N VAL A 38 20.08 -7.67 13.03
CA VAL A 38 19.49 -8.98 13.33
C VAL A 38 20.43 -9.82 14.21
N ALA A 39 21.72 -9.90 13.85
CA ALA A 39 22.70 -10.68 14.61
C ALA A 39 22.92 -10.13 16.03
N MET A 40 22.78 -8.81 16.21
CA MET A 40 22.86 -8.11 17.49
C MET A 40 21.53 -8.08 18.26
N ASN A 41 20.44 -8.58 17.68
CA ASN A 41 19.08 -8.46 18.22
C ASN A 41 18.68 -6.99 18.49
N ASP A 42 19.15 -6.06 17.64
CA ASP A 42 18.87 -4.63 17.73
C ASP A 42 17.59 -4.29 16.96
N ASN A 43 16.47 -4.43 17.67
CA ASN A 43 15.13 -4.14 17.13
C ASN A 43 14.94 -2.68 16.71
N GLN A 44 15.63 -1.73 17.36
CA GLN A 44 15.50 -0.31 17.02
C GLN A 44 16.16 -0.01 15.68
N THR A 45 17.36 -0.54 15.46
CA THR A 45 18.07 -0.39 14.19
C THR A 45 17.34 -1.11 13.06
N MET A 46 16.80 -2.30 13.30
CA MET A 46 15.95 -3.00 12.31
C MET A 46 14.72 -2.15 11.92
N ALA A 47 13.98 -1.61 12.90
CA ALA A 47 12.82 -0.77 12.68
C ALA A 47 13.15 0.58 12.00
N ALA A 48 14.40 1.05 12.03
CA ALA A 48 14.83 2.25 11.31
C ALA A 48 15.15 1.97 9.82
N MET A 49 15.29 0.70 9.43
CA MET A 49 15.64 0.28 8.06
C MET A 49 14.49 -0.42 7.32
N ALA A 50 13.62 -1.12 8.06
CA ALA A 50 12.48 -1.84 7.51
C ALA A 50 11.16 -1.33 8.09
N VAL A 51 10.16 -1.13 7.22
CA VAL A 51 8.79 -0.80 7.62
C VAL A 51 8.17 -1.98 8.38
N GLU A 52 8.28 -3.18 7.80
CA GLU A 52 7.89 -4.43 8.45
C GLU A 52 9.16 -5.24 8.78
N PRO A 53 9.83 -4.97 9.93
CA PRO A 53 11.01 -5.71 10.33
C PRO A 53 10.65 -7.16 10.65
N LEU A 54 11.42 -8.09 10.09
CA LEU A 54 11.33 -9.52 10.37
C LEU A 54 12.53 -9.96 11.20
N ALA A 55 12.25 -10.46 12.41
CA ALA A 55 13.26 -11.09 13.26
C ALA A 55 13.58 -12.50 12.70
N ILE A 56 14.65 -12.59 11.91
CA ILE A 56 15.12 -13.86 11.35
C ILE A 56 16.30 -14.35 12.19
N GLU A 57 16.31 -15.60 12.62
CA GLU A 57 17.51 -16.18 13.27
C GLU A 57 18.60 -16.51 12.24
N ALA A 58 19.10 -15.51 11.54
CA ALA A 58 20.08 -15.66 10.48
C ALA A 58 21.49 -15.91 11.05
N LEU A 59 22.18 -16.92 10.52
CA LEU A 59 23.63 -17.06 10.65
C LEU A 59 24.33 -16.27 9.55
N THR A 60 23.88 -16.48 8.31
CA THR A 60 24.40 -15.81 7.12
C THR A 60 23.26 -15.60 6.13
N TYR A 61 23.43 -14.62 5.25
CA TYR A 61 22.53 -14.39 4.12
C TYR A 61 23.33 -14.27 2.82
N GLN A 62 22.68 -14.55 1.70
CA GLN A 62 23.24 -14.42 0.36
C GLN A 62 22.20 -13.83 -0.58
N VAL A 63 22.58 -12.83 -1.36
CA VAL A 63 21.75 -12.31 -2.45
C VAL A 63 21.81 -13.28 -3.62
N ILE A 64 20.64 -13.77 -4.05
CA ILE A 64 20.47 -14.66 -5.22
C ILE A 64 20.28 -13.83 -6.48
N SER A 65 19.38 -12.85 -6.45
CA SER A 65 19.08 -11.99 -7.58
C SER A 65 18.56 -10.63 -7.15
N VAL A 66 18.72 -9.65 -8.02
CA VAL A 66 18.22 -8.28 -7.86
C VAL A 66 17.43 -7.95 -9.13
N SER A 67 16.19 -7.49 -8.99
CA SER A 67 15.38 -7.06 -10.12
C SER A 67 15.91 -5.73 -10.69
N PRO A 68 15.63 -5.41 -11.96
CA PRO A 68 15.81 -4.05 -12.44
C PRO A 68 15.00 -3.06 -11.59
N GLU A 69 15.46 -1.83 -11.53
CA GLU A 69 14.74 -0.73 -10.89
C GLU A 69 13.48 -0.41 -11.68
N LYS A 70 12.34 -0.43 -10.99
CA LYS A 70 11.06 0.01 -11.55
C LYS A 70 10.73 1.38 -10.99
N VAL A 71 10.51 2.34 -11.89
CA VAL A 71 10.15 3.73 -11.54
C VAL A 71 8.71 3.96 -11.96
N GLU A 72 7.88 4.34 -11.00
CA GLU A 72 6.44 4.58 -11.19
C GLU A 72 6.05 5.93 -10.58
N PRO A 73 4.97 6.57 -11.05
CA PRO A 73 4.46 7.77 -10.40
C PRO A 73 4.05 7.48 -8.95
N ALA A 74 4.19 8.49 -8.08
CA ALA A 74 3.70 8.43 -6.71
C ALA A 74 2.18 8.17 -6.69
N ILE A 75 1.78 7.09 -6.01
CA ILE A 75 0.37 6.66 -5.94
C ILE A 75 -0.39 7.33 -4.80
N LEU A 76 0.31 7.95 -3.85
CA LEU A 76 -0.32 8.51 -2.64
C LEU A 76 -1.39 9.58 -2.96
N PRO A 77 -1.20 10.50 -3.93
CA PRO A 77 -2.27 11.41 -4.35
C PRO A 77 -3.48 10.70 -4.96
N GLU A 78 -3.27 9.61 -5.69
CA GLU A 78 -4.36 8.80 -6.25
C GLU A 78 -5.12 8.07 -5.13
N LEU A 79 -4.40 7.50 -4.16
CA LEU A 79 -4.99 6.85 -2.99
C LEU A 79 -5.78 7.85 -2.14
N ASN A 80 -5.28 9.08 -1.96
CA ASN A 80 -5.98 10.14 -1.25
C ASN A 80 -7.31 10.50 -1.92
N LYS A 81 -7.32 10.62 -3.27
CA LYS A 81 -8.56 10.82 -4.04
C LYS A 81 -9.53 9.66 -3.89
N LYS A 82 -9.04 8.42 -4.00
CA LYS A 82 -9.86 7.21 -3.82
C LYS A 82 -10.47 7.13 -2.42
N GLU A 83 -9.72 7.46 -1.38
CA GLU A 83 -10.22 7.53 0.00
C GLU A 83 -11.33 8.58 0.13
N ALA A 84 -11.12 9.80 -0.38
CA ALA A 84 -12.10 10.88 -0.34
C ALA A 84 -13.39 10.53 -1.11
N GLU A 85 -13.27 9.92 -2.29
CA GLU A 85 -14.41 9.46 -3.08
C GLU A 85 -15.18 8.33 -2.39
N ALA A 86 -14.48 7.34 -1.81
CA ALA A 86 -15.10 6.25 -1.08
C ALA A 86 -15.83 6.75 0.18
N LYS A 87 -15.21 7.69 0.90
CA LYS A 87 -15.82 8.37 2.05
C LYS A 87 -17.10 9.09 1.64
N LYS A 88 -17.04 9.88 0.57
CA LYS A 88 -18.20 10.61 0.06
C LYS A 88 -19.34 9.67 -0.32
N LYS A 89 -19.07 8.58 -1.06
CA LYS A 89 -20.10 7.59 -1.41
C LYS A 89 -20.74 6.96 -0.18
N MET A 90 -19.95 6.61 0.83
CA MET A 90 -20.45 6.07 2.09
C MET A 90 -21.34 7.08 2.82
N GLU A 91 -20.90 8.34 2.94
CA GLU A 91 -21.65 9.42 3.60
C GLU A 91 -22.96 9.75 2.86
N ASP A 92 -22.91 9.86 1.53
CA ASP A 92 -24.08 10.10 0.68
C ASP A 92 -25.13 8.97 0.79
N HIS A 93 -24.70 7.74 1.11
CA HIS A 93 -25.58 6.58 1.27
C HIS A 93 -26.18 6.46 2.69
N VAL A 94 -25.76 7.28 3.67
CA VAL A 94 -26.39 7.26 5.01
C VAL A 94 -27.87 7.64 4.93
N GLY A 95 -28.22 8.66 4.14
CA GLY A 95 -29.60 9.12 3.95
C GLY A 95 -30.55 8.02 3.48
N PRO A 96 -30.28 7.35 2.35
CA PRO A 96 -31.09 6.23 1.85
C PRO A 96 -31.34 5.12 2.88
N VAL A 97 -30.33 4.75 3.69
CA VAL A 97 -30.49 3.72 4.73
C VAL A 97 -31.43 4.19 5.84
N VAL A 98 -31.27 5.44 6.29
CA VAL A 98 -32.13 6.04 7.32
C VAL A 98 -33.56 6.14 6.81
N GLU A 99 -33.78 6.62 5.59
CA GLU A 99 -35.11 6.71 4.97
C GLU A 99 -35.77 5.34 4.83
N ALA A 100 -35.03 4.31 4.41
CA ALA A 100 -35.55 2.96 4.31
C ALA A 100 -35.92 2.39 5.69
N LYS A 101 -35.12 2.70 6.72
CA LYS A 101 -35.40 2.29 8.09
C LYS A 101 -36.62 3.00 8.67
N ASP A 102 -36.72 4.31 8.52
CA ASP A 102 -37.84 5.10 9.00
C ASP A 102 -39.15 4.65 8.36
N ALA A 103 -39.14 4.36 7.05
CA ALA A 103 -40.30 3.81 6.35
C ALA A 103 -40.71 2.42 6.88
N LEU A 104 -39.73 1.56 7.16
CA LEU A 104 -39.95 0.24 7.74
C LEU A 104 -40.53 0.33 9.15
N ASP A 105 -39.98 1.19 10.01
CA ASP A 105 -40.41 1.37 11.39
C ASP A 105 -41.83 1.97 11.43
N ALA A 106 -42.13 2.97 10.59
CA ALA A 106 -43.49 3.49 10.43
C ALA A 106 -44.50 2.40 10.01
N ALA A 107 -44.11 1.49 9.09
CA ALA A 107 -44.98 0.38 8.68
C ALA A 107 -45.16 -0.69 9.78
N LYS A 108 -44.14 -0.91 10.62
CA LYS A 108 -44.24 -1.78 11.79
C LYS A 108 -45.18 -1.19 12.84
N ASP A 109 -45.06 0.12 13.10
CA ASP A 109 -45.97 0.83 14.01
C ASP A 109 -47.42 0.79 13.51
N GLU A 110 -47.66 0.98 12.20
CA GLU A 110 -48.99 0.80 11.60
C GLU A 110 -49.53 -0.62 11.82
N LEU A 111 -48.68 -1.64 11.65
CA LEU A 111 -49.04 -3.04 11.82
C LEU A 111 -49.43 -3.37 13.27
N ASP A 112 -48.66 -2.87 14.24
CA ASP A 112 -48.90 -3.09 15.67
C ASP A 112 -50.21 -2.43 16.14
N ASN A 113 -50.55 -1.28 15.56
CA ASN A 113 -51.79 -0.56 15.86
C ASN A 113 -53.04 -1.08 15.10
N ALA A 114 -52.88 -2.01 14.15
CA ALA A 114 -53.98 -2.50 13.33
C ALA A 114 -54.95 -3.41 14.13
N ARG A 115 -56.25 -3.13 14.04
CA ARG A 115 -57.31 -3.80 14.81
C ARG A 115 -58.02 -4.95 14.09
N THR A 116 -57.88 -5.07 12.77
CA THR A 116 -58.58 -6.10 11.97
C THR A 116 -57.61 -7.06 11.30
N ALA A 117 -58.02 -8.32 11.13
CA ALA A 117 -57.19 -9.35 10.51
C ALA A 117 -56.84 -9.04 9.05
N GLY A 118 -57.76 -8.45 8.29
CA GLY A 118 -57.54 -8.03 6.90
C GLY A 118 -56.50 -6.91 6.78
N ALA A 119 -56.57 -5.89 7.64
CA ALA A 119 -55.60 -4.80 7.66
C ALA A 119 -54.20 -5.30 8.07
N ARG A 120 -54.12 -6.18 9.07
CA ARG A 120 -52.86 -6.83 9.48
C ARG A 120 -52.23 -7.62 8.33
N ALA A 121 -53.02 -8.37 7.55
CA ALA A 121 -52.50 -9.16 6.43
C ALA A 121 -51.89 -8.26 5.32
N ALA A 122 -52.52 -7.13 5.02
CA ALA A 122 -51.98 -6.17 4.04
C ALA A 122 -50.71 -5.48 4.56
N LEU A 123 -50.70 -5.05 5.83
CA LEU A 123 -49.55 -4.39 6.44
C LEU A 123 -48.35 -5.32 6.62
N LYS A 124 -48.57 -6.63 6.88
CA LYS A 124 -47.49 -7.62 6.88
C LYS A 124 -46.75 -7.68 5.55
N LYS A 125 -47.49 -7.71 4.43
CA LYS A 125 -46.86 -7.68 3.10
C LYS A 125 -46.08 -6.38 2.86
N LYS A 126 -46.59 -5.24 3.33
CA LYS A 126 -45.90 -3.94 3.27
C LYS A 126 -44.60 -3.96 4.10
N VAL A 127 -44.64 -4.50 5.31
CA VAL A 127 -43.46 -4.65 6.18
C VAL A 127 -42.42 -5.57 5.54
N GLU A 128 -42.82 -6.71 4.98
CA GLU A 128 -41.90 -7.63 4.27
C GLU A 128 -41.21 -6.93 3.09
N GLN A 129 -41.95 -6.15 2.30
CA GLN A 129 -41.38 -5.39 1.19
C GLN A 129 -40.41 -4.30 1.65
N LEU A 130 -40.75 -3.57 2.70
CA LEU A 130 -39.89 -2.52 3.26
C LEU A 130 -38.67 -3.10 3.99
N GLN A 131 -38.82 -4.27 4.60
CA GLN A 131 -37.70 -5.01 5.21
C GLN A 131 -36.70 -5.42 4.13
N ALA A 132 -37.17 -5.98 3.01
CA ALA A 132 -36.29 -6.33 1.90
C ALA A 132 -35.52 -5.12 1.34
N LYS A 133 -36.19 -3.95 1.21
CA LYS A 133 -35.54 -2.70 0.79
C LYS A 133 -34.52 -2.22 1.81
N TYR A 134 -34.86 -2.22 3.09
CA TYR A 134 -33.92 -1.84 4.15
C TYR A 134 -32.70 -2.77 4.16
N ASP A 135 -32.89 -4.08 4.00
CA ASP A 135 -31.80 -5.05 3.97
C ASP A 135 -30.88 -4.82 2.75
N GLU A 136 -31.44 -4.46 1.59
CA GLU A 136 -30.68 -4.09 0.38
C GLU A 136 -29.81 -2.85 0.64
N GLU A 137 -30.41 -1.75 1.07
CA GLU A 137 -29.72 -0.49 1.35
C GLU A 137 -28.67 -0.65 2.47
N TYR A 138 -28.99 -1.43 3.51
CA TYR A 138 -28.07 -1.72 4.61
C TYR A 138 -26.85 -2.52 4.16
N ASN A 139 -27.04 -3.56 3.33
CA ASN A 139 -25.94 -4.34 2.79
C ASN A 139 -25.07 -3.50 1.84
N ALA A 140 -25.68 -2.69 0.98
CA ALA A 140 -24.97 -1.76 0.11
C ALA A 140 -24.13 -0.76 0.92
N HIS A 141 -24.69 -0.19 2.00
CA HIS A 141 -23.96 0.72 2.88
C HIS A 141 -22.80 0.04 3.61
N ARG A 142 -22.99 -1.21 4.06
CA ARG A 142 -21.93 -2.02 4.65
C ARG A 142 -20.77 -2.25 3.66
N ASP A 143 -21.08 -2.53 2.40
CA ASP A 143 -20.05 -2.72 1.35
C ASP A 143 -19.30 -1.42 1.05
N LEU A 144 -19.99 -0.28 1.10
CA LEU A 144 -19.36 1.05 1.00
C LEU A 144 -18.45 1.35 2.19
N GLN A 145 -18.87 1.00 3.41
CA GLN A 145 -18.04 1.14 4.61
C GLN A 145 -16.77 0.27 4.53
N ALA A 146 -16.90 -0.96 4.03
CA ALA A 146 -15.75 -1.84 3.79
C ALA A 146 -14.81 -1.24 2.73
N SER A 147 -15.36 -0.73 1.63
CA SER A 147 -14.59 -0.09 0.56
C SER A 147 -13.83 1.16 1.04
N TYR A 148 -14.48 2.01 1.83
CA TYR A 148 -13.82 3.15 2.47
C TYR A 148 -12.71 2.71 3.43
N SER A 149 -12.96 1.68 4.25
CA SER A 149 -11.94 1.16 5.17
C SER A 149 -10.71 0.64 4.43
N GLN A 150 -10.92 -0.11 3.34
CA GLN A 150 -9.82 -0.58 2.48
C GLN A 150 -9.04 0.57 1.83
N ALA A 151 -9.74 1.59 1.31
CA ALA A 151 -9.09 2.75 0.71
C ALA A 151 -8.26 3.53 1.74
N LYS A 152 -8.80 3.73 2.94
CA LYS A 152 -8.11 4.37 4.07
C LYS A 152 -6.88 3.59 4.51
N GLU A 153 -6.98 2.27 4.64
CA GLU A 153 -5.84 1.41 4.97
C GLU A 153 -4.75 1.45 3.90
N ALA A 154 -5.13 1.40 2.62
CA ALA A 154 -4.18 1.49 1.52
C ALA A 154 -3.44 2.84 1.51
N ALA A 155 -4.17 3.95 1.69
CA ALA A 155 -3.60 5.28 1.80
C ALA A 155 -2.67 5.40 3.02
N ALA A 156 -3.08 4.92 4.19
CA ALA A 156 -2.28 4.95 5.41
C ALA A 156 -0.99 4.13 5.29
N LYS A 157 -1.06 2.92 4.72
CA LYS A 157 0.13 2.07 4.49
C LYS A 157 1.12 2.75 3.56
N GLU A 158 0.67 3.29 2.43
CA GLU A 158 1.58 3.95 1.50
C GLU A 158 2.12 5.27 2.09
N GLU A 159 1.33 6.01 2.87
CA GLU A 159 1.77 7.21 3.60
C GLU A 159 2.89 6.86 4.59
N GLU A 160 2.72 5.80 5.38
CA GLU A 160 3.73 5.31 6.32
C GLU A 160 5.04 4.98 5.60
N ILE A 161 4.98 4.21 4.51
CA ILE A 161 6.17 3.84 3.72
C ILE A 161 6.82 5.11 3.12
N THR A 162 6.01 6.06 2.66
CA THR A 162 6.48 7.33 2.10
C THR A 162 7.24 8.13 3.14
N LEU A 163 6.62 8.41 4.29
CA LEU A 163 7.23 9.15 5.40
C LEU A 163 8.51 8.46 5.91
N PHE A 164 8.48 7.13 6.00
CA PHE A 164 9.62 6.33 6.41
C PHE A 164 10.80 6.44 5.42
N SER A 165 10.53 6.42 4.11
CA SER A 165 11.55 6.66 3.09
C SER A 165 12.11 8.07 3.17
N LEU A 166 11.26 9.07 3.39
CA LEU A 166 11.68 10.47 3.56
C LEU A 166 12.43 10.72 4.88
N GLY A 167 12.39 9.79 5.83
CA GLY A 167 13.05 9.92 7.13
C GLY A 167 12.38 10.92 8.06
N VAL A 168 11.10 11.22 7.84
CA VAL A 168 10.32 12.17 8.65
C VAL A 168 9.16 11.45 9.32
N LYS A 169 8.79 11.86 10.54
CA LYS A 169 7.67 11.25 11.27
C LYS A 169 6.31 11.74 10.79
N ASN A 170 6.26 12.98 10.31
CA ASN A 170 5.03 13.62 9.85
C ASN A 170 5.40 14.68 8.81
N LEU A 171 4.63 14.73 7.73
CA LEU A 171 4.71 15.76 6.71
C LEU A 171 3.27 16.04 6.24
N PRO A 172 2.62 17.12 6.70
CA PRO A 172 1.18 17.33 6.52
C PRO A 172 0.70 17.27 5.06
N THR A 173 1.54 17.70 4.12
CA THR A 173 1.22 17.75 2.69
C THR A 173 1.64 16.51 1.92
N VAL A 174 2.13 15.45 2.59
CA VAL A 174 2.71 14.27 1.93
C VAL A 174 1.74 13.61 0.94
N ARG A 175 0.45 13.62 1.27
CA ARG A 175 -0.62 13.04 0.46
C ARG A 175 -0.87 13.76 -0.87
N ASP A 176 -0.44 15.01 -0.98
CA ASP A 176 -0.62 15.84 -2.17
C ASP A 176 0.66 15.93 -3.01
N MET A 177 1.76 15.32 -2.53
CA MET A 177 3.05 15.35 -3.20
C MET A 177 3.07 14.45 -4.43
N ASN A 178 3.63 14.97 -5.51
CA ASN A 178 3.84 14.23 -6.75
C ASN A 178 5.30 13.82 -6.88
N GLY A 179 5.58 12.86 -7.75
CA GLY A 179 6.94 12.43 -8.02
C GLY A 179 7.01 10.97 -8.42
N GLU A 180 8.12 10.34 -8.06
CA GLU A 180 8.48 8.99 -8.48
C GLU A 180 8.70 8.06 -7.29
N VAL A 181 8.24 6.83 -7.42
CA VAL A 181 8.52 5.71 -6.53
C VAL A 181 9.44 4.77 -7.27
N HIS A 182 10.64 4.61 -6.74
CA HIS A 182 11.61 3.65 -7.21
C HIS A 182 11.44 2.38 -6.39
N SER A 183 11.28 1.24 -7.06
CA SER A 183 11.11 -0.05 -6.42
C SER A 183 12.05 -1.10 -6.99
N LYS A 184 12.49 -2.01 -6.12
CA LYS A 184 13.34 -3.15 -6.46
C LYS A 184 12.97 -4.35 -5.60
N ASN A 185 13.07 -5.52 -6.19
CA ASN A 185 12.88 -6.79 -5.50
C ASN A 185 14.23 -7.52 -5.46
N VAL A 186 14.60 -8.01 -4.27
CA VAL A 186 15.85 -8.72 -4.05
C VAL A 186 15.55 -10.08 -3.46
N VAL A 187 15.90 -11.13 -4.20
CA VAL A 187 15.76 -12.49 -3.69
C VAL A 187 17.00 -12.84 -2.88
N ILE A 188 16.81 -13.21 -1.63
CA ILE A 188 17.88 -13.63 -0.73
C ILE A 188 17.66 -15.06 -0.25
N SER A 189 18.75 -15.75 0.06
CA SER A 189 18.77 -17.00 0.82
C SER A 189 19.34 -16.72 2.20
N VAL A 190 18.66 -17.16 3.24
CA VAL A 190 19.09 -17.00 4.64
C VAL A 190 19.29 -18.39 5.24
N LYS A 191 20.50 -18.63 5.75
CA LYS A 191 20.80 -19.82 6.55
C LYS A 191 20.46 -19.53 8.00
N THR A 192 19.49 -20.25 8.57
CA THR A 192 19.07 -20.07 9.95
C THR A 192 20.02 -20.75 10.93
N LYS A 193 19.95 -20.38 12.22
CA LYS A 193 20.65 -21.08 13.31
C LYS A 193 20.32 -22.57 13.39
N SER A 194 19.10 -22.96 13.00
CA SER A 194 18.69 -24.37 12.87
C SER A 194 19.29 -25.11 11.67
N GLY A 195 20.08 -24.44 10.83
CA GLY A 195 20.69 -25.00 9.63
C GLY A 195 19.77 -25.02 8.41
N ALA A 196 18.50 -24.60 8.52
CA ALA A 196 17.57 -24.52 7.41
C ALA A 196 17.92 -23.34 6.47
N LEU A 197 17.72 -23.55 5.17
CA LEU A 197 17.81 -22.49 4.17
C LEU A 197 16.41 -21.97 3.87
N LYS A 198 16.17 -20.69 4.13
CA LYS A 198 14.91 -20.00 3.81
C LYS A 198 15.16 -18.95 2.74
N LYS A 199 14.30 -18.89 1.72
CA LYS A 199 14.38 -17.87 0.68
C LYS A 199 13.36 -16.77 0.95
N TYR A 200 13.74 -15.52 0.70
CA TYR A 200 12.86 -14.38 0.84
C TYR A 200 12.97 -13.47 -0.38
N ASN A 201 11.85 -12.93 -0.83
CA ASN A 201 11.75 -11.80 -1.72
C ASN A 201 11.66 -10.53 -0.85
N VAL A 202 12.71 -9.72 -0.88
CA VAL A 202 12.80 -8.48 -0.11
C VAL A 202 12.41 -7.31 -1.00
N ILE A 203 11.38 -6.59 -0.60
CA ILE A 203 10.86 -5.45 -1.38
C ILE A 203 11.52 -4.18 -0.87
N PHE A 204 12.13 -3.42 -1.77
CA PHE A 204 12.73 -2.12 -1.51
C PHE A 204 11.91 -1.03 -2.19
N LYS A 205 11.72 0.09 -1.49
CA LYS A 205 11.17 1.31 -2.08
C LYS A 205 12.01 2.54 -1.70
N ARG A 206 12.05 3.51 -2.60
CA ARG A 206 12.56 4.86 -2.39
C ARG A 206 11.62 5.86 -3.04
N TYR A 207 11.29 6.94 -2.33
CA TYR A 207 10.40 7.98 -2.82
C TYR A 207 11.21 9.22 -3.21
N VAL A 208 10.94 9.76 -4.39
CA VAL A 208 11.54 11.00 -4.89
C VAL A 208 10.39 11.93 -5.22
N LEU A 209 10.03 12.77 -4.26
CA LEU A 209 8.80 13.57 -4.30
C LEU A 209 9.10 15.05 -4.45
N LYS A 210 8.07 15.81 -4.82
CA LYS A 210 8.07 17.27 -4.91
C LYS A 210 6.77 17.80 -4.32
N ASP A 211 6.86 18.90 -3.57
CA ASP A 211 5.68 19.62 -3.12
C ASP A 211 5.09 20.52 -4.23
N GLU A 212 3.99 21.20 -3.93
CA GLU A 212 3.33 22.14 -4.86
C GLU A 212 4.25 23.30 -5.29
N ALA A 213 5.17 23.71 -4.42
CA ALA A 213 6.17 24.74 -4.71
C ALA A 213 7.37 24.21 -5.51
N GLY A 214 7.39 22.91 -5.84
CA GLY A 214 8.47 22.25 -6.55
C GLY A 214 9.70 21.93 -5.69
N ARG A 215 9.63 22.07 -4.37
CA ARG A 215 10.72 21.72 -3.45
C ARG A 215 10.91 20.20 -3.45
N PRO A 216 12.14 19.70 -3.68
CA PRO A 216 12.39 18.27 -3.77
C PRO A 216 12.51 17.62 -2.39
N TYR A 217 11.94 16.43 -2.26
CA TYR A 217 12.03 15.55 -1.11
C TYR A 217 12.58 14.21 -1.59
N ASN A 218 13.89 14.02 -1.37
CA ASN A 218 14.58 12.82 -1.81
C ASN A 218 14.68 11.83 -0.64
N GLY A 219 13.88 10.77 -0.72
CA GLY A 219 13.90 9.69 0.24
C GLY A 219 15.10 8.76 0.09
N GLN A 220 15.23 7.89 1.07
CA GLN A 220 16.22 6.82 1.13
C GLN A 220 15.59 5.49 0.72
N TRP A 221 16.41 4.58 0.20
CA TRP A 221 16.01 3.19 0.03
C TRP A 221 15.71 2.58 1.39
N LYS A 222 14.52 2.00 1.52
CA LYS A 222 14.06 1.30 2.72
C LYS A 222 13.56 -0.09 2.35
N ILE A 223 13.65 -1.01 3.28
CA ILE A 223 13.02 -2.33 3.16
C ILE A 223 11.55 -2.14 3.52
N VAL A 224 10.65 -2.53 2.63
CA VAL A 224 9.21 -2.52 2.90
C VAL A 224 8.86 -3.75 3.71
N LYS A 225 9.19 -4.93 3.19
CA LYS A 225 8.90 -6.22 3.83
C LYS A 225 9.74 -7.36 3.27
N PHE A 226 9.72 -8.48 3.99
CA PHE A 226 10.32 -9.76 3.60
C PHE A 226 9.20 -10.77 3.31
N GLU A 227 9.08 -11.20 2.05
CA GLU A 227 8.09 -12.21 1.65
C GLU A 227 8.77 -13.59 1.51
N PRO A 228 8.29 -14.65 2.18
CA PRO A 228 8.83 -16.00 1.97
C PRO A 228 8.63 -16.44 0.52
N VAL A 229 9.67 -17.01 -0.09
CA VAL A 229 9.57 -17.68 -1.38
C VAL A 229 9.40 -19.17 -1.10
N SER A 230 8.21 -19.70 -1.40
CA SER A 230 7.89 -21.13 -1.30
C SER A 230 8.72 -21.98 -2.26
#